data_AF-A0A318EQT7-F1
#
_entry.id   AF-A0A318EQT7-F1
#
_cell.length_a   1.000
_cell.length_b   1.000
_cell.length_c   1.000
_cell.angle_alpha   90.00
_cell.angle_beta   90.00
_cell.angle_gamma   90.00
#
_symmetry.space_group_name_H-M   'P 1'
#
loop_
_entity.id
_entity.type
_entity.pdbx_description
1 polymer ?
#
loop_
_entity_poly.entity_id
_entity_poly.type
_entity_poly.pdbx_seq_one_letter_code
_entity_poly.pdbx_strand_id
1 'polypeptide(L)'
;MTKKEELLKNYEELKDKGIECMCLFIHMPTGETEVITNPNVAEKMAYIDKTYDDDLYHANCNEIYIDDYVFSLVEDTFDFGSAIQNLKEGHKVARKGWNGKKQYVELATCISYINSKHELVNAEHDAIGNKALAFVGTSGVQLGWLASQADMLAEDWSIVE
;
A
#
# COMPACT_ATOMS: atom_id res chain seq x y z
N MET A 1 1.59 -19.00 22.42
CA MET A 1 1.17 -19.06 21.02
C MET A 1 2.28 -19.80 20.31
N THR A 2 1.98 -20.93 19.70
CA THR A 2 2.94 -21.68 18.89
C THR A 2 3.21 -20.92 17.58
N LYS A 3 4.29 -21.27 16.85
CA LYS A 3 4.58 -20.62 15.56
C LYS A 3 3.43 -20.82 14.57
N LYS A 4 2.83 -22.01 14.60
CA LYS A 4 1.67 -22.36 13.77
C LYS A 4 0.42 -21.56 14.14
N GLU A 5 0.13 -21.41 15.43
CA GLU A 5 -0.99 -20.59 15.91
C GLU A 5 -0.83 -19.13 15.47
N GLU A 6 0.39 -18.58 15.53
CA GLU A 6 0.70 -17.23 15.08
C GLU A 6 0.51 -17.07 13.56
N LEU A 7 1.03 -18.01 12.77
CA LEU A 7 0.86 -18.04 11.32
C LEU A 7 -0.63 -18.07 10.92
N LEU A 8 -1.42 -18.95 11.55
CA LEU A 8 -2.85 -19.08 11.27
C LEU A 8 -3.61 -17.81 11.69
N LYS A 9 -3.28 -17.23 12.84
CA LYS A 9 -3.85 -15.96 13.29
C LYS A 9 -3.55 -14.83 12.31
N ASN A 10 -2.30 -14.70 11.87
CA ASN A 10 -1.89 -13.68 10.90
C ASN A 10 -2.60 -13.86 9.56
N TYR A 11 -2.74 -15.10 9.08
CA TYR A 11 -3.53 -15.39 7.89
C TYR A 11 -5.00 -14.96 8.06
N GLU A 12 -5.64 -15.31 9.17
CA GLU A 12 -7.04 -14.95 9.44
C GLU A 12 -7.27 -13.43 9.52
N GLU A 13 -6.30 -12.67 10.02
CA GLU A 13 -6.36 -11.20 10.05
C GLU A 13 -6.16 -10.54 8.68
N LEU A 14 -5.58 -11.26 7.72
CA LEU A 14 -5.19 -10.75 6.41
C LEU A 14 -6.02 -11.31 5.24
N LYS A 15 -6.67 -12.47 5.40
CA LYS A 15 -7.34 -13.18 4.30
C LYS A 15 -8.39 -12.35 3.54
N ASP A 16 -9.05 -11.42 4.24
CA ASP A 16 -10.06 -10.53 3.67
C ASP A 16 -9.49 -9.17 3.20
N LYS A 17 -8.18 -8.95 3.38
CA LYS A 17 -7.44 -7.75 2.95
C LYS A 17 -6.74 -7.92 1.60
N GLY A 18 -7.13 -8.93 0.83
CA GLY A 18 -6.60 -9.18 -0.50
C GLY A 18 -5.14 -9.66 -0.50
N ILE A 19 -4.85 -10.82 0.12
CA ILE A 19 -3.51 -11.42 0.01
C ILE A 19 -3.24 -11.81 -1.45
N GLU A 20 -2.19 -11.25 -2.05
CA GLU A 20 -1.72 -11.58 -3.41
C GLU A 20 -0.95 -12.91 -3.42
N CYS A 21 -0.03 -13.07 -2.46
CA CYS A 21 0.75 -14.31 -2.31
C CYS A 21 1.34 -14.44 -0.91
N MET A 22 1.86 -15.64 -0.61
CA MET A 22 2.65 -15.91 0.58
C MET A 22 4.04 -16.40 0.16
N CYS A 23 5.08 -15.86 0.79
CA CYS A 23 6.45 -16.36 0.71
C CYS A 23 6.77 -17.17 1.96
N LEU A 24 7.36 -18.35 1.79
CA LEU A 24 7.84 -19.22 2.86
C LEU A 24 9.34 -19.39 2.73
N PHE A 25 10.06 -19.27 3.84
CA PHE A 25 11.48 -19.57 3.95
C PHE A 25 11.61 -20.94 4.62
N ILE A 26 12.01 -21.94 3.86
CA ILE A 26 11.99 -23.33 4.27
C ILE A 26 13.42 -23.83 4.43
N HIS A 27 13.77 -24.26 5.63
CA HIS A 27 15.03 -24.96 5.86
C HIS A 27 14.96 -26.37 5.29
N MET A 28 16.00 -26.77 4.57
CA MET A 28 16.11 -28.08 3.94
C MET A 28 17.15 -28.97 4.66
N PRO A 29 17.09 -30.31 4.55
CA PRO A 29 18.01 -31.20 5.25
C PRO A 29 19.48 -31.01 4.86
N THR A 30 19.71 -30.48 3.67
CA THR A 30 21.03 -30.14 3.13
C THR A 30 21.61 -28.85 3.72
N GLY A 31 20.84 -28.13 4.54
CA GLY A 31 21.25 -26.97 5.34
C GLY A 31 20.98 -25.61 4.68
N GLU A 32 20.56 -25.59 3.42
CA GLU A 32 20.11 -24.38 2.74
C GLU A 32 18.69 -23.97 3.13
N THR A 33 18.34 -22.73 2.79
CA THR A 33 16.98 -22.22 2.87
C THR A 33 16.42 -22.04 1.46
N GLU A 34 15.31 -22.69 1.17
CA GLU A 34 14.52 -22.46 -0.04
C GLU A 34 13.46 -21.40 0.20
N VAL A 35 13.21 -20.55 -0.80
CA VAL A 35 12.11 -19.57 -0.76
C VAL A 35 11.02 -20.00 -1.73
N ILE A 36 9.82 -20.27 -1.21
CA ILE A 36 8.66 -20.62 -2.02
C ILE A 36 7.65 -19.49 -1.98
N THR A 37 7.33 -18.92 -3.14
CA THR A 37 6.24 -17.96 -3.32
C THR A 37 5.02 -18.68 -3.87
N ASN A 38 3.87 -18.56 -3.19
CA ASN A 38 2.64 -19.22 -3.57
C ASN A 38 1.46 -18.23 -3.64
N PRO A 39 0.86 -18.01 -4.82
CA PRO A 39 -0.30 -17.14 -4.97
C PRO A 39 -1.60 -17.79 -4.46
N ASN A 40 -1.68 -19.12 -4.38
CA ASN A 40 -2.83 -19.83 -3.82
C ASN A 40 -2.68 -20.01 -2.31
N VAL A 41 -2.79 -18.88 -1.58
CA VAL A 41 -2.50 -18.83 -0.14
C VAL A 41 -3.44 -19.71 0.66
N ALA A 42 -4.74 -19.75 0.34
CA ALA A 42 -5.71 -20.55 1.07
C ALA A 42 -5.39 -22.05 1.04
N GLU A 43 -5.09 -22.61 -0.14
CA GLU A 43 -4.68 -24.02 -0.26
C GLU A 43 -3.34 -24.27 0.43
N LYS A 44 -2.39 -23.33 0.33
CA LYS A 44 -1.09 -23.49 0.98
C LYS A 44 -1.21 -23.46 2.51
N MET A 45 -2.07 -22.62 3.07
CA MET A 45 -2.36 -22.58 4.51
C MET A 45 -3.03 -23.87 4.98
N ALA A 46 -4.00 -24.40 4.23
CA ALA A 46 -4.62 -25.69 4.54
C ALA A 46 -3.61 -26.86 4.49
N TYR A 47 -2.67 -26.81 3.53
CA TYR A 47 -1.57 -27.77 3.48
C TYR A 47 -0.68 -27.67 4.72
N ILE A 48 -0.27 -26.44 5.10
CA ILE A 48 0.58 -26.22 6.27
C ILE A 48 -0.10 -26.73 7.53
N ASP A 49 -1.39 -26.41 7.71
CA ASP A 49 -2.17 -26.86 8.86
C ASP A 49 -2.23 -28.39 8.99
N LYS A 50 -2.29 -29.09 7.86
CA LYS A 50 -2.31 -30.56 7.86
C LYS A 50 -0.93 -31.20 8.05
N THR A 51 0.13 -30.58 7.56
CA THR A 51 1.44 -31.25 7.35
C THR A 51 2.56 -30.77 8.24
N TYR A 52 2.39 -29.64 8.93
CA TYR A 52 3.38 -29.10 9.86
C TYR A 52 2.83 -29.12 11.29
N ASP A 53 3.73 -29.38 12.23
CA ASP A 53 3.45 -29.33 13.65
C ASP A 53 3.41 -27.89 14.19
N ASP A 54 3.25 -27.77 15.50
CA ASP A 54 3.08 -26.50 16.21
C ASP A 54 4.30 -25.56 16.06
N ASP A 55 5.49 -26.13 15.87
CA ASP A 55 6.75 -25.40 15.69
C ASP A 55 7.13 -25.24 14.21
N LEU A 56 6.22 -25.59 13.31
CA LEU A 56 6.38 -25.56 11.85
C LEU A 56 7.47 -26.51 11.32
N TYR A 57 7.63 -27.68 11.94
CA TYR A 57 8.38 -28.81 11.38
C TYR A 57 7.48 -29.73 10.57
N HIS A 58 7.98 -30.23 9.45
CA HIS A 58 7.20 -31.08 8.55
C HIS A 58 7.02 -32.49 9.14
N ALA A 59 5.78 -32.98 9.17
CA ALA A 59 5.38 -34.22 9.86
C ALA A 59 6.13 -35.47 9.37
N ASN A 60 6.57 -35.49 8.11
CA ASN A 60 7.31 -36.63 7.54
C ASN A 60 8.84 -36.45 7.55
N CYS A 61 9.36 -35.27 7.91
CA CYS A 61 10.79 -34.98 7.92
C CYS A 61 11.05 -33.77 8.83
N ASN A 62 11.55 -34.02 10.04
CA ASN A 62 11.86 -32.98 11.03
C ASN A 62 13.12 -32.16 10.70
N GLU A 63 13.84 -32.49 9.63
CA GLU A 63 14.90 -31.65 9.07
C GLU A 63 14.35 -30.59 8.10
N ILE A 64 13.05 -30.65 7.76
CA ILE A 64 12.35 -29.65 6.96
C ILE A 64 11.45 -28.82 7.87
N TYR A 65 11.67 -27.51 7.93
CA TYR A 65 10.83 -26.60 8.71
C TYR A 65 10.71 -25.23 8.06
N ILE A 66 9.61 -24.53 8.36
CA ILE A 66 9.42 -23.14 7.94
C ILE A 66 10.11 -22.25 8.97
N ASP A 67 11.16 -21.56 8.52
CA ASP A 67 11.94 -20.64 9.34
C ASP A 67 11.23 -19.29 9.49
N ASP A 68 10.70 -18.77 8.38
CA ASP A 68 9.99 -17.50 8.32
C ASP A 68 8.91 -17.50 7.21
N TYR A 69 8.01 -16.53 7.25
CA TYR A 69 6.97 -16.34 6.26
C TYR A 69 6.59 -14.87 6.09
N VAL A 70 6.12 -14.51 4.89
CA VAL A 70 5.61 -13.17 4.58
C VAL A 70 4.34 -13.29 3.76
N PHE A 71 3.29 -12.55 4.13
CA PHE A 71 2.12 -12.33 3.29
C PHE A 71 2.30 -11.04 2.50
N SER A 72 2.15 -11.11 1.18
CA SER A 72 2.05 -9.94 0.31
C SER A 72 0.57 -9.61 0.15
N LEU A 73 0.17 -8.41 0.55
CA LEU A 73 -1.16 -7.89 0.24
C LEU A 73 -1.13 -7.23 -1.13
N VAL A 74 -2.23 -7.35 -1.86
CA VAL A 74 -2.54 -6.43 -2.94
C VAL A 74 -2.57 -5.05 -2.29
N GLU A 75 -1.63 -4.19 -2.64
CA GLU A 75 -1.75 -2.79 -2.27
C GLU A 75 -3.05 -2.28 -2.87
N ASP A 76 -3.93 -1.67 -2.07
CA ASP A 76 -5.16 -1.02 -2.52
C ASP A 76 -4.79 0.20 -3.39
N THR A 77 -4.29 -0.08 -4.59
CA THR A 77 -4.03 0.93 -5.59
C THR A 77 -5.24 1.08 -6.49
N PHE A 78 -5.44 2.30 -6.95
CA PHE A 78 -6.56 2.67 -7.78
C PHE A 78 -6.11 3.58 -8.91
N ASP A 79 -7.01 3.78 -9.88
CA ASP A 79 -6.77 4.67 -11.00
C ASP A 79 -6.81 6.15 -10.58
N PHE A 80 -6.32 7.03 -11.46
CA PHE A 80 -6.35 8.46 -11.20
C PHE A 80 -7.79 9.01 -10.99
N GLY A 81 -8.79 8.41 -11.64
CA GLY A 81 -10.19 8.78 -11.46
C GLY A 81 -10.66 8.62 -10.02
N SER A 82 -10.35 7.47 -9.41
CA SER A 82 -10.60 7.17 -8.00
C SER A 82 -9.75 8.04 -7.07
N ALA A 83 -8.51 8.36 -7.46
CA ALA A 83 -7.66 9.29 -6.74
C ALA A 83 -8.33 10.68 -6.62
N ILE A 84 -8.93 11.18 -7.69
CA ILE A 84 -9.68 12.45 -7.69
C ILE A 84 -10.92 12.38 -6.78
N GLN A 85 -11.62 11.25 -6.71
CA GLN A 85 -12.77 11.11 -5.80
C GLN A 85 -12.31 11.17 -4.33
N ASN A 86 -11.25 10.44 -3.99
CA ASN A 86 -10.65 10.46 -2.65
C ASN A 86 -10.16 11.87 -2.26
N LEU A 87 -9.54 12.60 -3.18
CA LEU A 87 -9.14 14.00 -2.98
C LEU A 87 -10.34 14.92 -2.66
N LYS A 88 -11.49 14.71 -3.32
CA LYS A 88 -12.73 15.46 -3.05
C LYS A 88 -13.32 15.15 -1.68
N GLU A 89 -13.08 13.95 -1.16
CA GLU A 89 -13.47 13.51 0.18
C GLU A 89 -12.49 13.97 1.27
N GLY A 90 -11.38 14.62 0.88
CA GLY A 90 -10.39 15.19 1.80
C GLY A 90 -9.23 14.25 2.13
N HIS A 91 -9.14 13.10 1.45
CA HIS A 91 -7.99 12.22 1.57
C HIS A 91 -6.78 12.78 0.83
N LYS A 92 -5.58 12.42 1.30
CA LYS A 92 -4.34 12.61 0.56
C LYS A 92 -4.07 11.36 -0.25
N VAL A 93 -3.54 11.54 -1.46
CA VAL A 93 -3.22 10.41 -2.33
C VAL A 93 -1.81 10.52 -2.87
N ALA A 94 -1.16 9.40 -3.09
CA ALA A 94 0.18 9.35 -3.64
C ALA A 94 0.32 8.17 -4.60
N ARG A 95 1.29 8.25 -5.51
CA ARG A 95 1.72 7.09 -6.30
C ARG A 95 2.60 6.17 -5.45
N LYS A 96 2.58 4.86 -5.72
CA LYS A 96 3.42 3.86 -5.04
C LYS A 96 4.90 4.27 -4.94
N GLY A 97 5.47 4.83 -6.01
CA GLY A 97 6.87 5.30 -6.02
C GLY A 97 7.12 6.63 -5.28
N TRP A 98 6.08 7.33 -4.84
CA TRP A 98 6.18 8.62 -4.15
C TRP A 98 6.21 8.46 -2.62
N ASN A 99 5.52 7.46 -2.06
CA ASN A 99 5.43 7.24 -0.61
C ASN A 99 6.66 6.51 0.00
N GLY A 100 7.86 6.87 -0.48
CA GLY A 100 9.15 6.73 0.21
C GLY A 100 9.89 8.06 0.34
N LYS A 101 9.32 9.15 -0.20
CA LYS A 101 9.82 10.54 -0.12
C LYS A 101 8.84 11.48 0.60
N LYS A 102 7.77 10.93 1.21
CA LYS A 102 6.68 11.68 1.85
C LYS A 102 6.02 12.69 0.90
N GLN A 103 5.88 12.32 -0.37
CA GLN A 103 5.24 13.15 -1.40
C GLN A 103 3.79 12.71 -1.61
N TYR A 104 2.87 13.66 -1.77
CA TYR A 104 1.45 13.38 -1.98
C TYR A 104 0.73 14.55 -2.66
N VAL A 105 -0.50 14.29 -3.08
CA VAL A 105 -1.45 15.30 -3.57
C VAL A 105 -2.56 15.43 -2.55
N GLU A 106 -3.00 16.67 -2.33
CA GLU A 106 -4.19 16.99 -1.53
C GLU A 106 -5.04 18.06 -2.21
N LEU A 107 -6.31 18.16 -1.80
CA LEU A 107 -7.21 19.21 -2.28
C LEU A 107 -7.11 20.44 -1.39
N ALA A 108 -6.37 21.45 -1.84
CA ALA A 108 -6.27 22.73 -1.14
C ALA A 108 -7.55 23.54 -1.30
N THR A 109 -7.92 24.24 -0.22
CA THR A 109 -9.04 25.19 -0.15
C THR A 109 -8.54 26.51 0.47
N CYS A 110 -9.32 27.59 0.38
CA CYS A 110 -8.95 28.92 0.91
C CYS A 110 -7.68 29.51 0.26
N ILE A 111 -7.47 29.27 -1.04
CA ILE A 111 -6.34 29.78 -1.82
C ILE A 111 -6.44 31.29 -1.97
N SER A 112 -5.42 32.00 -1.52
CA SER A 112 -5.31 33.45 -1.58
C SER A 112 -3.86 33.90 -1.82
N TYR A 113 -3.69 35.14 -2.24
CA TYR A 113 -2.37 35.76 -2.41
C TYR A 113 -2.42 37.24 -2.03
N ILE A 114 -1.24 37.81 -1.74
CA ILE A 114 -1.10 39.26 -1.51
C ILE A 114 -0.57 39.88 -2.80
N ASN A 115 -1.30 40.87 -3.33
CA ASN A 115 -0.89 41.57 -4.55
C ASN A 115 0.17 42.66 -4.26
N SER A 116 0.67 43.34 -5.30
CA SER A 116 1.68 44.40 -5.16
C SER A 116 1.22 45.62 -4.34
N LYS A 117 -0.08 45.74 -4.08
CA LYS A 117 -0.68 46.79 -3.24
C LYS A 117 -0.90 46.35 -1.80
N HIS A 118 -0.40 45.17 -1.40
CA HIS A 118 -0.61 44.57 -0.09
C HIS A 118 -2.07 44.21 0.22
N GLU A 119 -2.88 43.99 -0.81
CA GLU A 119 -4.27 43.55 -0.66
C GLU A 119 -4.34 42.02 -0.71
N LEU A 120 -5.11 41.42 0.21
CA LEU A 120 -5.41 39.99 0.18
C LEU A 120 -6.46 39.72 -0.91
N VAL A 121 -6.11 38.87 -1.86
CA VAL A 121 -6.98 38.47 -2.97
C VAL A 121 -7.26 36.98 -2.87
N ASN A 122 -8.54 36.60 -2.82
CA ASN A 122 -8.96 35.20 -2.93
C ASN A 122 -9.00 34.79 -4.41
N ALA A 123 -8.43 33.62 -4.72
CA ALA A 123 -8.48 33.05 -6.06
C ALA A 123 -9.82 32.33 -6.27
N GLU A 124 -10.86 33.09 -6.58
CA GLU A 124 -12.19 32.54 -6.88
C GLU A 124 -12.27 32.14 -8.36
N HIS A 125 -12.64 30.88 -8.62
CA HIS A 125 -12.88 30.37 -9.97
C HIS A 125 -14.33 29.89 -10.12
N ASP A 126 -15.01 30.30 -11.18
CA ASP A 126 -16.44 29.96 -11.40
C ASP A 126 -16.71 28.45 -11.45
N ALA A 127 -15.79 27.66 -12.02
CA ALA A 127 -16.01 26.24 -12.26
C ALA A 127 -15.65 25.32 -11.08
N ILE A 128 -14.64 25.70 -10.28
CA ILE A 128 -14.06 24.85 -9.23
C ILE A 128 -14.12 25.50 -7.84
N GLY A 129 -14.60 26.74 -7.76
CA GLY A 129 -14.53 27.58 -6.58
C GLY A 129 -13.10 27.90 -6.20
N ASN A 130 -12.88 28.07 -4.91
CA ASN A 130 -11.58 28.35 -4.33
C ASN A 130 -10.85 27.04 -3.94
N LYS A 131 -10.59 26.20 -4.95
CA LYS A 131 -9.94 24.90 -4.76
C LYS A 131 -8.84 24.68 -5.79
N ALA A 132 -7.78 23.99 -5.41
CA ALA A 132 -6.77 23.48 -6.34
C ALA A 132 -6.14 22.21 -5.80
N LEU A 133 -5.59 21.38 -6.69
CA LEU A 133 -4.70 20.32 -6.27
C LEU A 133 -3.37 20.92 -5.82
N ALA A 134 -2.92 20.52 -4.64
CA ALA A 134 -1.61 20.85 -4.12
C ALA A 134 -0.74 19.60 -4.17
N PHE A 135 0.41 19.68 -4.84
CA PHE A 135 1.42 18.65 -4.74
C PHE A 135 2.40 19.03 -3.62
N VAL A 136 2.46 18.20 -2.59
CA VAL A 136 3.39 18.35 -1.47
C VAL A 136 4.61 17.52 -1.80
N GLY A 137 5.69 18.18 -2.19
CA GLY A 137 6.97 17.58 -2.51
C GLY A 137 8.00 17.73 -1.39
N THR A 138 9.16 17.10 -1.55
CA THR A 138 10.29 17.23 -0.61
C THR A 138 10.87 18.64 -0.53
N SER A 139 10.64 19.47 -1.55
CA SER A 139 11.19 20.82 -1.67
C SER A 139 10.13 21.91 -1.42
N GLY A 140 8.92 21.54 -1.00
CA GLY A 140 7.83 22.46 -0.75
C GLY A 140 6.54 22.08 -1.47
N VAL A 141 5.58 22.99 -1.43
CA VAL A 141 4.23 22.79 -1.96
C VAL A 141 4.08 23.50 -3.30
N GLN A 142 3.62 22.78 -4.31
CA GLN A 142 3.17 23.35 -5.58
C GLN A 142 1.63 23.40 -5.59
N LEU A 143 1.09 24.58 -5.30
CA LEU A 143 -0.35 24.87 -5.45
C LEU A 143 -0.72 24.96 -6.94
N GLY A 144 -1.86 24.39 -7.32
CA GLY A 144 -2.28 24.32 -8.72
C GLY A 144 -1.48 23.29 -9.51
N TRP A 145 -1.13 22.17 -8.88
CA TRP A 145 -0.43 21.08 -9.55
C TRP A 145 -1.24 20.56 -10.72
N LEU A 146 -0.58 20.45 -11.88
CA LEU A 146 -1.16 19.90 -13.10
C LEU A 146 -0.73 18.45 -13.20
N ALA A 147 -1.68 17.52 -13.09
CA ALA A 147 -1.42 16.11 -13.35
C ALA A 147 -0.90 15.95 -14.78
N SER A 148 0.21 15.25 -14.94
CA SER A 148 0.71 14.88 -16.26
C SER A 148 -0.13 13.75 -16.86
N GLN A 149 0.04 13.47 -18.16
CA GLN A 149 -0.59 12.28 -18.76
C GLN A 149 -0.14 10.99 -18.06
N ALA A 150 1.11 10.93 -17.57
CA ALA A 150 1.61 9.79 -16.84
C ALA A 150 0.95 9.63 -15.46
N ASP A 151 0.54 10.73 -14.83
CA ASP A 151 -0.21 10.71 -13.56
C ASP A 151 -1.65 10.25 -13.80
N MET A 152 -2.28 10.78 -14.85
CA MET A 152 -3.66 10.46 -15.22
C MET A 152 -3.86 9.01 -15.68
N LEU A 153 -2.85 8.41 -16.32
CA LEU A 153 -2.89 7.03 -16.81
C LEU A 153 -2.33 6.00 -15.82
N ALA A 154 -1.91 6.43 -14.64
CA ALA A 154 -1.37 5.53 -13.63
C ALA A 154 -2.49 4.83 -12.83
N GLU A 155 -2.21 3.60 -12.43
CA GLU A 155 -3.11 2.72 -11.65
C GLU A 155 -2.51 2.37 -10.27
N ASP A 156 -1.41 3.02 -9.89
CA ASP A 156 -0.66 2.78 -8.66
C ASP A 156 -0.90 3.90 -7.61
N TRP A 157 -2.08 4.54 -7.63
CA TRP A 157 -2.45 5.55 -6.64
C TRP A 157 -3.00 4.92 -5.38
N SER A 158 -2.64 5.42 -4.21
CA SER A 158 -3.20 4.96 -2.93
C SER A 158 -3.45 6.14 -1.98
N ILE A 159 -4.29 5.94 -0.96
CA ILE A 159 -4.50 6.90 0.13
C ILE A 159 -3.29 6.88 1.05
N VAL A 160 -2.87 8.05 1.54
CA VAL A 160 -1.78 8.21 2.51
C VAL A 160 -2.17 9.13 3.66
N GLU A 161 -1.45 9.06 4.78
CA GLU A 161 -1.64 9.91 5.96
C GLU A 161 -0.99 11.30 5.86
#